data_AF-A3IWA6-F1
#
_entry.id   AF-A3IWA6-F1
#
_cell.length_a   1.000
_cell.length_b   1.000
_cell.length_c   1.000
_cell.angle_alpha   90.00
_cell.angle_beta   90.00
_cell.angle_gamma   90.00
#
_symmetry.space_group_name_H-M   'P 1'
#
loop_
_entity.id
_entity.type
_entity.pdbx_description
1 polymer ?
#
loop_
_entity_poly.entity_id
_entity_poly.type
_entity_poly.pdbx_seq_one_letter_code
_entity_poly.pdbx_strand_id
1 'polypeptide(L)' 'MNFESNNSNDGTQVIVAILNDDTGTWNYLTFDTREEARQAINKARNEGKAAVFYKDENSDDNSVPPEL' A
#
# COMPACT_ATOMS: atom_id res chain seq x y z
N MET A 1 -8.15 16.14 29.06
CA MET A 1 -7.69 14.77 28.79
C MET A 1 -6.79 14.82 27.57
N ASN A 2 -5.58 14.28 27.69
CA ASN A 2 -4.53 14.34 26.68
C ASN A 2 -4.93 13.50 25.47
N PHE A 3 -5.04 14.13 24.30
CA PHE A 3 -4.97 13.40 23.04
C PHE A 3 -3.53 12.93 22.90
N GLU A 4 -3.33 11.61 22.93
CA GLU A 4 -2.06 10.98 22.59
C GLU A 4 -1.63 11.43 21.20
N SER A 5 -0.82 12.48 21.13
CA SER A 5 0.05 12.76 20.00
C SER A 5 1.17 11.73 20.00
N ASN A 6 0.85 10.47 19.69
CA ASN A 6 1.84 9.43 19.59
C ASN A 6 2.12 9.15 18.11
N ASN A 7 3.13 9.87 17.62
CA ASN A 7 4.06 9.42 16.60
C ASN A 7 3.55 9.38 15.15
N SER A 8 3.30 10.57 14.60
CA SER A 8 3.53 10.85 13.18
C SER A 8 5.01 10.62 12.87
N ASN A 9 5.41 9.37 12.65
CA ASN A 9 6.61 9.11 11.87
C ASN A 9 6.28 9.59 10.45
N ASP A 10 6.78 10.79 10.16
CA ASP A 10 6.92 11.43 8.86
C ASP A 10 7.76 10.53 7.93
N GLY A 11 7.16 9.41 7.52
CA GLY A 11 7.72 8.46 6.59
C GLY A 11 6.56 8.03 5.71
N THR A 12 6.56 8.43 4.45
CA THR A 12 5.51 8.13 3.48
C THR A 12 5.44 6.62 3.25
N GLN A 13 4.73 5.92 4.14
CA GLN A 13 4.62 4.47 4.08
C GLN A 13 3.78 4.09 2.87
N VAL A 14 4.34 3.21 2.05
CA VAL A 14 3.72 2.74 0.81
C VAL A 14 3.15 1.36 1.06
N ILE A 15 1.84 1.22 0.91
CA ILE A 15 1.14 -0.04 1.07
C ILE A 15 0.95 -0.68 -0.30
N VAL A 16 1.35 -1.94 -0.43
CA VAL A 16 1.18 -2.77 -1.63
C VAL A 16 0.22 -3.90 -1.30
N ALA A 17 -0.74 -4.14 -2.19
CA ALA A 17 -1.59 -5.33 -2.15
C ALA A 17 -1.07 -6.35 -3.17
N ILE A 18 -0.79 -7.57 -2.72
CA ILE A 18 -0.37 -8.70 -3.54
C ILE A 18 -1.40 -9.82 -3.39
N LEU A 19 -1.94 -10.30 -4.51
CA LEU A 19 -2.85 -11.43 -4.53
C LEU A 19 -2.08 -12.71 -4.18
N ASN A 20 -2.57 -13.41 -3.15
CA ASN A 20 -2.13 -14.74 -2.83
C ASN A 20 -2.93 -15.75 -3.65
N ASP A 21 -2.26 -16.46 -4.54
CA ASP A 21 -2.90 -17.45 -5.43
C ASP A 21 -3.42 -18.67 -4.65
N ASP A 22 -2.71 -19.08 -3.59
CA ASP A 22 -3.06 -20.23 -2.77
C ASP A 22 -4.36 -20.04 -1.97
N THR A 23 -4.63 -18.82 -1.51
CA THR A 23 -5.78 -18.50 -0.64
C THR A 23 -6.83 -17.63 -1.32
N GLY A 24 -6.53 -17.06 -2.50
CA GLY A 24 -7.38 -16.09 -3.18
C GLY A 24 -7.56 -14.76 -2.44
N THR A 25 -6.71 -14.48 -1.44
CA THR A 25 -6.80 -13.27 -0.60
C THR A 25 -5.72 -12.26 -0.95
N TRP A 26 -6.01 -10.97 -0.77
CA TRP A 26 -5.02 -9.91 -0.91
C TRP A 26 -4.17 -9.80 0.36
N ASN A 27 -2.86 -9.95 0.22
CA ASN A 27 -1.88 -9.69 1.26
C ASN A 27 -1.42 -8.23 1.16
N TYR A 28 -1.51 -7.50 2.26
CA TYR A 28 -1.09 -6.10 2.34
C TYR A 28 0.28 -6.01 2.98
N LEU A 29 1.24 -5.43 2.27
CA LEU A 29 2.60 -5.21 2.73
C LEU A 29 2.88 -3.72 2.79
N THR A 30 3.44 -3.26 3.90
CA THR A 30 3.83 -1.86 4.09
C THR A 30 5.33 -1.72 3.90
N PHE A 31 5.75 -0.72 3.14
CA PHE A 31 7.14 -0.40 2.86
C PHE A 31 7.43 1.04 3.27
N ASP A 32 8.64 1.31 3.73
CA ASP A 32 9.08 2.67 4.09
C ASP A 32 9.31 3.54 2.84
N THR A 33 9.60 2.93 1.69
CA THR A 33 9.84 3.64 0.43
C THR A 33 9.07 3.08 -0.76
N ARG A 34 8.74 3.97 -1.71
CA ARG A 34 8.08 3.59 -2.97
C ARG A 34 8.95 2.70 -3.87
N GLU A 35 10.26 2.86 -3.84
CA GLU A 35 11.18 2.00 -4.61
C GLU A 35 11.10 0.55 -4.12
N GLU A 36 11.12 0.31 -2.81
CA GLU A 36 10.99 -1.04 -2.23
C GLU A 36 9.64 -1.66 -2.56
N ALA A 37 8.55 -0.89 -2.43
CA ALA A 37 7.22 -1.30 -2.84
C ALA A 37 7.15 -1.67 -4.34
N ARG A 38 7.81 -0.90 -5.21
CA ARG A 38 7.87 -1.16 -6.65
C ARG A 38 8.66 -2.44 -6.95
N GLN A 39 9.75 -2.70 -6.24
CA GLN A 39 10.51 -3.94 -6.37
C GLN A 39 9.67 -5.14 -5.94
N ALA A 40 8.93 -5.03 -4.84
CA ALA A 40 8.02 -6.07 -4.37
C ALA A 40 6.91 -6.39 -5.39
N ILE A 41 6.29 -5.35 -5.97
CA ILE A 41 5.30 -5.51 -7.05
C ILE A 41 5.92 -6.18 -8.27
N ASN A 42 7.10 -5.73 -8.70
CA ASN A 42 7.77 -6.28 -9.88
C ASN A 42 8.14 -7.76 -9.68
N LYS A 43 8.60 -8.12 -8.47
CA LYS A 43 8.88 -9.50 -8.10
C LYS A 43 7.61 -10.34 -8.13
N ALA A 44 6.54 -9.89 -7.47
CA ALA A 44 5.26 -10.59 -7.46
C ALA A 44 4.69 -10.79 -8.89
N ARG A 45 4.78 -9.77 -9.75
CA ARG A 45 4.37 -9.88 -11.16
C ARG A 45 5.23 -10.85 -11.96
N ASN A 46 6.54 -10.91 -11.70
CA ASN A 46 7.43 -11.87 -12.32
C ASN A 46 7.08 -13.32 -11.90
N GLU A 47 6.64 -13.49 -10.65
CA GLU A 47 6.09 -14.76 -10.14
C GLU A 47 4.66 -15.05 -10.65
N GLY A 48 4.08 -14.20 -11.51
CA GLY A 48 2.73 -14.36 -12.06
C GLY A 48 1.59 -13.89 -11.15
N LYS A 49 1.91 -13.25 -10.02
CA LYS A 49 0.93 -12.78 -9.04
C LYS A 49 0.46 -11.37 -9.37
N ALA A 50 -0.81 -11.08 -9.08
CA ALA A 50 -1.34 -9.72 -9.19
C ALA A 50 -0.81 -8.86 -8.03
N ALA A 51 -0.16 -7.74 -8.34
CA ALA A 51 0.35 -6.81 -7.33
C ALA A 51 0.13 -5.35 -7.73
N VAL A 52 -0.37 -4.55 -6.78
CA VAL A 52 -0.79 -3.14 -6.97
C VAL A 52 -0.40 -2.28 -5.77
N PHE A 53 -0.16 -0.98 -6.02
CA PHE A 53 -0.06 0.01 -4.94
C PHE A 53 -1.47 0.25 -4.39
N TYR A 54 -1.63 0.10 -3.08
CA TYR A 54 -2.92 0.24 -2.39
C TYR A 54 -3.09 1.64 -1.80
N LYS A 55 -2.09 2.13 -1.07
CA LYS A 55 -2.13 3.48 -0.50
C LYS A 55 -0.71 4.03 -0.42
N ASP A 56 -0.56 5.26 -0.88
CA ASP A 56 0.62 6.08 -0.67
C ASP A 56 0.06 7.30 0.10
N GLU A 57 0.56 7.56 1.31
CA GLU A 57 0.04 8.66 2.15
C GLU A 57 0.25 10.04 1.51
N ASN A 58 0.91 10.12 0.34
CA ASN A 58 0.98 11.31 -0.50
C ASN A 58 -0.17 11.45 -1.51
N SER A 59 -1.19 10.57 -1.45
CA SER A 59 -2.44 10.85 -2.14
C SER A 59 -3.28 11.81 -1.29
N ASP A 60 -2.98 13.11 -1.43
CA ASP A 60 -3.93 14.22 -1.22
C ASP A 60 -5.11 14.14 -2.21
N ASP A 61 -5.52 12.93 -2.58
CA ASP A 61 -6.56 12.69 -3.55
C ASP A 61 -7.88 12.69 -2.79
N ASN A 62 -8.35 13.92 -2.55
CA ASN A 62 -9.75 14.28 -2.31
C ASN A 62 -10.65 13.89 -3.51
N SER A 63 -10.35 12.83 -4.23
CA SER A 63 -11.25 12.27 -5.24
C SER A 63 -12.15 11.28 -4.52
N VAL A 64 -13.19 11.84 -3.91
CA VAL A 64 -14.42 11.12 -3.65
C VAL A 64 -14.75 10.24 -4.87
N PRO A 65 -15.12 8.95 -4.69
CA PRO A 65 -15.54 8.13 -5.81
C PRO A 65 -16.72 8.86 -6.50
N PRO A 66 -16.78 8.90 -7.84
CA PRO A 66 -17.96 9.47 -8.50
C PRO A 66 -19.18 8.68 -8.05
N GLU A 67 -20.14 9.37 -7.42
CA GLU A 67 -21.47 8.81 -7.14
C GLU A 67 -22.12 8.44 -8.48
N LEU A 68 -22.61 7.19 -8.54
CA LEU A 68 -23.33 6.61 -9.68
C LEU A 68 -24.73 7.20 -9.85
#